data_AF-A0A920B8P7-F1
#
_entry.id   AF-A0A920B8P7-F1
#
_cell.length_a   1.000
_cell.length_b   1.000
_cell.length_c   1.000
_cell.angle_alpha   90.00
_cell.angle_beta   90.00
_cell.angle_gamma   90.00
#
_symmetry.space_group_name_H-M   'P 1'
#
loop_
_entity.id
_entity.type
_entity.pdbx_description
1 polymer ?
#
loop_
_entity_poly.entity_id
_entity_poly.type
_entity_poly.pdbx_seq_one_letter_code
_entity_poly.pdbx_strand_id
1 'polypeptide(L)'
;MEGISHEVLSFSGHLKLNKLIVFYDDNDISIDGPTSLTFTDNSKLRLEAYGWNYIKINGHDYNQIRNAIKKARKSTKPTMIACKTKIGYGSQINKEVMNHMELP
;
A
#
# COMPACT_ATOMS: atom_id res chain seq x y z
N MET A 1 -7.01 -1.85 -7.15
CA MET A 1 -8.44 -2.23 -7.25
C MET A 1 -9.29 -1.00 -6.94
N GLU A 2 -10.58 -1.04 -7.31
CA GLU A 2 -11.54 0.08 -7.33
C GLU A 2 -11.22 1.21 -8.31
N GLY A 3 -12.03 1.35 -9.37
CA GLY A 3 -11.82 2.33 -10.44
C GLY A 3 -11.79 3.78 -9.94
N ILE A 4 -12.66 4.12 -8.99
CA ILE A 4 -12.72 5.47 -8.40
C ILE A 4 -11.39 5.87 -7.75
N SER A 5 -10.65 4.92 -7.18
CA SER A 5 -9.34 5.20 -6.60
C SER A 5 -8.34 5.62 -7.67
N HIS A 6 -8.38 5.03 -8.87
CA HIS A 6 -7.50 5.39 -9.97
C HIS A 6 -7.77 6.81 -10.49
N GLU A 7 -9.05 7.19 -10.57
CA GLU A 7 -9.45 8.56 -10.96
C GLU A 7 -8.91 9.58 -9.95
N VAL A 8 -9.09 9.32 -8.64
CA VAL A 8 -8.59 10.19 -7.57
C VAL A 8 -7.06 10.25 -7.56
N LEU A 9 -6.37 9.13 -7.74
CA LEU A 9 -4.91 9.07 -7.80
C LEU A 9 -4.38 9.87 -9.00
N SER A 10 -4.99 9.71 -10.18
CA SER A 10 -4.64 10.48 -11.38
C SER A 10 -4.85 11.99 -11.17
N PHE A 11 -6.03 12.39 -10.67
CA PHE A 11 -6.39 13.79 -10.45
C PHE A 11 -5.47 14.49 -9.42
N SER A 12 -5.25 13.86 -8.28
CA SER A 12 -4.40 14.41 -7.22
C SER A 12 -2.92 14.46 -7.61
N GLY A 13 -2.47 13.52 -8.43
CA GLY A 13 -1.14 13.52 -9.05
C GLY A 13 -0.97 14.69 -10.02
N HIS A 14 -1.94 14.90 -10.91
CA HIS A 14 -1.99 16.04 -11.83
C HIS A 14 -1.92 17.38 -11.09
N LEU A 15 -2.72 17.54 -10.03
CA LEU A 15 -2.73 18.75 -9.19
C LEU A 15 -1.54 18.89 -8.24
N LYS A 16 -0.64 17.88 -8.18
CA LYS A 16 0.52 17.87 -7.28
C LYS A 16 0.15 18.18 -5.83
N LEU A 17 -0.88 17.51 -5.30
CA LEU A 17 -1.34 17.69 -3.92
C LEU A 17 -0.29 17.21 -2.90
N ASN A 18 0.77 17.97 -2.70
CA ASN A 18 1.96 17.59 -1.96
C ASN A 18 1.76 17.42 -0.44
N LYS A 19 0.61 17.85 0.08
CA LYS A 19 0.19 17.62 1.47
C LYS A 19 -0.60 16.32 1.64
N LEU A 20 -0.98 15.64 0.54
CA LEU A 20 -1.66 14.35 0.58
C LEU A 20 -0.64 13.23 0.78
N ILE A 21 -0.80 12.50 1.88
CA ILE A 21 -0.01 11.32 2.21
C ILE A 21 -0.99 10.18 2.46
N VAL A 22 -0.84 9.09 1.71
CA VAL A 22 -1.67 7.88 1.86
C VAL A 22 -0.77 6.75 2.37
N PHE A 23 -1.28 6.00 3.35
CA PHE A 23 -0.68 4.75 3.78
C PHE A 23 -1.41 3.61 3.11
N TYR A 24 -0.68 2.78 2.39
CA TYR A 24 -1.20 1.55 1.78
C TYR A 24 -0.74 0.36 2.62
N ASP A 25 -1.68 -0.37 3.19
CA ASP A 25 -1.41 -1.62 3.90
C ASP A 25 -1.18 -2.75 2.89
N ASP A 26 0.09 -3.04 2.62
CA ASP A 26 0.55 -4.07 1.68
C ASP A 26 0.74 -5.39 2.44
N ASN A 27 -0.36 -6.12 2.65
CA ASN A 27 -0.40 -7.35 3.43
C ASN A 27 -0.60 -8.63 2.59
N ASP A 28 -0.68 -8.50 1.26
CA ASP A 28 -0.92 -9.57 0.25
C ASP A 28 -2.24 -10.36 0.39
N ILE A 29 -3.20 -9.91 1.20
CA ILE A 29 -4.43 -10.65 1.48
C ILE A 29 -5.67 -9.83 1.14
N SER A 30 -6.64 -10.48 0.50
CA SER A 30 -8.00 -10.01 0.28
C SER A 30 -9.00 -10.96 0.99
N ILE A 31 -10.30 -10.68 0.89
CA ILE A 31 -11.33 -11.55 1.50
C ILE A 31 -11.28 -12.96 0.90
N ASP A 32 -11.13 -13.05 -0.43
CA ASP A 32 -11.12 -14.33 -1.14
C ASP A 32 -9.74 -15.02 -1.15
N GLY A 33 -8.79 -14.53 -0.35
CA GLY A 33 -7.45 -15.10 -0.22
C GLY A 33 -6.34 -14.21 -0.77
N PRO A 34 -5.20 -14.79 -1.18
CA PRO A 34 -4.02 -14.05 -1.64
C PRO A 34 -4.35 -13.08 -2.78
N THR A 35 -3.83 -11.85 -2.69
CA THR A 35 -4.02 -10.84 -3.74
C THR A 35 -3.46 -11.30 -5.08
N SER A 36 -2.51 -12.23 -5.12
CA SER A 36 -1.98 -12.80 -6.37
C SER A 36 -3.04 -13.49 -7.26
N LEU A 37 -4.19 -13.86 -6.71
CA LEU A 37 -5.31 -14.43 -7.48
C LEU A 37 -5.96 -13.41 -8.43
N THR A 38 -6.01 -12.13 -8.04
CA THR A 38 -6.82 -11.11 -8.74
C THR A 38 -6.17 -9.72 -8.84
N PHE A 39 -5.03 -9.49 -8.18
CA PHE A 39 -4.32 -8.23 -8.10
C PHE A 39 -2.79 -8.44 -8.14
N THR A 40 -2.24 -8.45 -9.37
CA THR A 40 -0.83 -8.76 -9.66
C THR A 40 -0.06 -7.60 -10.30
N ASP A 41 -0.67 -6.41 -10.34
CA ASP A 41 -0.03 -5.25 -10.97
C ASP A 41 1.14 -4.69 -10.16
N ASN A 42 1.94 -3.87 -10.84
CA ASN A 42 2.99 -3.11 -10.19
C ASN A 42 2.44 -1.77 -9.68
N SER A 43 1.95 -1.77 -8.45
CA SER A 43 1.44 -0.58 -7.78
C SER A 43 2.45 0.59 -7.75
N LYS A 44 3.76 0.32 -7.59
CA LYS A 44 4.79 1.36 -7.63
C LYS A 44 4.79 2.07 -8.98
N LEU A 45 4.91 1.31 -10.07
CA LEU A 45 4.97 1.88 -11.42
C LEU A 45 3.68 2.63 -11.77
N ARG A 46 2.52 2.12 -11.38
CA ARG A 46 1.24 2.82 -11.58
C ARG A 46 1.21 4.17 -10.85
N LEU A 47 1.60 4.20 -9.59
CA LEU A 47 1.59 5.44 -8.80
C LEU A 47 2.60 6.45 -9.38
N GLU A 48 3.80 5.99 -9.75
CA GLU A 48 4.80 6.82 -10.43
C GLU A 48 4.26 7.39 -11.75
N ALA A 49 3.52 6.60 -12.53
CA ALA A 49 2.86 7.04 -13.76
C ALA A 49 1.77 8.11 -13.52
N TYR A 50 1.05 8.03 -12.39
CA TYR A 50 0.13 9.09 -11.96
C TYR A 50 0.84 10.33 -11.39
N GLY A 51 2.18 10.36 -11.35
CA GLY A 51 2.92 11.49 -10.82
C GLY A 51 3.01 11.53 -9.31
N TRP A 52 2.80 10.39 -8.65
CA TRP A 52 2.99 10.26 -7.20
C TRP A 52 4.45 9.94 -6.84
N ASN A 53 4.80 10.26 -5.61
CA ASN A 53 5.97 9.71 -4.94
C ASN A 53 5.58 8.38 -4.26
N TYR A 54 6.46 7.38 -4.29
CA TYR A 54 6.21 6.07 -3.71
C TYR A 54 7.34 5.69 -2.74
N ILE A 55 6.99 5.35 -1.51
CA ILE A 55 7.95 4.94 -0.47
C ILE A 55 7.50 3.57 0.07
N LYS A 56 8.36 2.54 -0.07
CA LYS A 56 8.13 1.22 0.54
C LYS A 56 8.85 1.12 1.87
N ILE A 57 8.18 0.58 2.89
CA ILE A 57 8.73 0.37 4.23
C ILE A 57 8.27 -0.95 4.83
N ASN A 58 8.96 -1.42 5.88
CA ASN A 58 8.37 -2.37 6.82
C ASN A 58 7.33 -1.64 7.69
N GLY A 59 6.06 -2.03 7.57
CA GLY A 59 4.94 -1.43 8.29
C GLY A 59 4.90 -1.74 9.79
N HIS A 60 5.77 -2.63 10.28
CA HIS A 60 5.96 -2.91 11.72
C HIS A 60 7.17 -2.19 12.32
N ASP A 61 7.94 -1.43 11.53
CA ASP A 61 9.09 -0.66 12.00
C ASP A 61 8.73 0.82 12.18
N TYR A 62 8.55 1.24 13.43
CA TYR A 62 8.19 2.61 13.78
C TYR A 62 9.23 3.66 13.33
N ASN A 63 10.51 3.31 13.24
CA ASN A 63 11.54 4.23 12.76
C ASN A 63 11.42 4.43 11.25
N GLN A 64 11.14 3.37 10.50
CA GLN A 64 10.89 3.48 9.06
C GLN A 64 9.63 4.29 8.77
N ILE A 65 8.53 4.07 9.51
CA ILE A 65 7.30 4.87 9.39
C ILE A 65 7.59 6.35 9.63
N ARG A 66 8.26 6.68 10.75
CA ARG A 66 8.60 8.07 11.09
C ARG A 66 9.47 8.73 10.01
N ASN A 67 10.44 8.00 9.48
CA ASN A 67 11.32 8.49 8.42
C ASN A 67 10.59 8.66 7.09
N ALA A 68 9.67 7.75 6.73
CA ALA A 68 8.85 7.84 5.53
C ALA A 68 7.94 9.06 5.58
N ILE A 69 7.28 9.34 6.71
CA ILE A 69 6.47 10.55 6.90
C ILE A 69 7.32 11.82 6.72
N LYS A 70 8.52 11.86 7.33
CA LYS A 70 9.45 13.00 7.18
C LYS A 70 9.86 13.21 5.71
N LYS A 71 10.10 12.13 4.97
CA LYS A 71 10.42 12.20 3.53
C LYS A 71 9.22 12.65 2.70
N ALA A 72 8.04 12.08 2.94
CA ALA A 72 6.80 12.41 2.26
C ALA A 72 6.43 13.90 2.39
N ARG A 73 6.58 14.47 3.59
CA ARG A 73 6.33 15.91 3.85
C ARG A 73 7.26 16.87 3.08
N LYS A 74 8.40 16.39 2.59
CA LYS A 74 9.34 17.18 1.77
C LYS A 74 9.09 17.03 0.26
N SER A 75 8.18 16.14 -0.14
CA SER A 75 7.84 15.91 -1.54
C SER A 75 7.11 17.11 -2.14
N THR A 76 7.29 17.32 -3.44
CA THR A 76 6.49 18.27 -4.24
C THR A 76 5.29 17.59 -4.91
N LYS A 77 5.09 16.30 -4.65
CA LYS A 77 4.05 15.42 -5.22
C LYS A 77 3.27 14.74 -4.08
N PRO A 78 2.01 14.31 -4.28
CA PRO A 78 1.35 13.42 -3.33
C PRO A 78 2.19 12.16 -3.12
N THR A 79 2.15 11.60 -1.91
CA THR A 79 3.01 10.45 -1.55
C THR A 79 2.20 9.26 -1.08
N MET A 80 2.49 8.10 -1.67
CA MET A 80 2.04 6.80 -1.19
C MET A 80 3.15 6.17 -0.35
N ILE A 81 2.85 5.81 0.90
CA ILE A 81 3.72 5.02 1.77
C ILE A 81 3.16 3.61 1.81
N ALA A 82 3.77 2.70 1.05
CA ALA A 82 3.42 1.28 1.04
C ALA A 82 4.07 0.56 2.22
N CYS A 83 3.24 0.21 3.20
CA CYS A 83 3.60 -0.45 4.43
C CYS A 83 3.49 -1.96 4.24
N LYS A 84 4.62 -2.66 4.12
CA LYS A 84 4.59 -4.12 4.12
C LYS A 84 4.24 -4.61 5.52
N THR A 85 3.09 -5.25 5.69
CA THR A 85 2.64 -5.79 6.99
C THR A 85 2.33 -7.28 6.88
N LYS A 86 1.93 -7.86 8.00
CA LYS A 86 1.41 -9.23 8.10
C LYS A 86 0.00 -9.12 8.67
N ILE A 87 -1.00 -9.59 7.92
CA ILE A 87 -2.37 -9.59 8.41
C ILE A 87 -2.47 -10.40 9.71
N GLY A 88 -3.26 -9.93 10.68
CA GLY A 88 -3.43 -10.59 11.97
C GLY A 88 -2.13 -10.73 12.78
N TYR A 89 -1.17 -9.81 12.63
CA TYR A 89 0.05 -9.78 13.43
C TYR A 89 -0.29 -9.77 14.94
N GLY A 90 0.29 -10.71 15.70
CA GLY A 90 0.01 -10.89 17.13
C GLY A 90 -1.16 -11.84 17.47
N SER A 91 -1.95 -12.28 16.49
CA SER A 91 -3.04 -13.25 16.69
C SER A 91 -2.63 -14.68 16.34
N GLN A 92 -3.15 -15.67 17.09
CA GLN A 92 -2.98 -17.10 16.79
C GLN A 92 -3.77 -17.55 15.54
N ILE A 93 -4.77 -16.76 15.11
CA ILE A 93 -5.62 -16.99 13.92
C ILE A 93 -4.79 -17.03 12.62
N ASN A 94 -3.56 -16.52 12.65
CA ASN A 94 -2.62 -16.53 11.53
C ASN A 94 -2.29 -17.93 11.00
N LYS A 95 -2.51 -19.00 11.79
CA LYS A 95 -2.39 -20.38 11.30
C LYS A 95 -3.64 -20.86 10.56
N GLU A 96 -4.83 -20.56 11.06
CA GLU A 96 -6.07 -21.13 10.51
C GLU A 96 -6.55 -20.45 9.23
N VAL A 97 -6.39 -19.12 9.12
CA VAL A 97 -6.75 -18.38 7.90
C VAL A 97 -5.80 -18.72 6.75
N MET A 98 -4.51 -18.93 7.04
CA MET A 98 -3.54 -19.41 6.05
C MET A 98 -3.76 -20.89 5.69
N ASN A 99 -4.14 -21.75 6.65
CA ASN A 99 -4.43 -23.17 6.38
C ASN A 99 -5.74 -23.40 5.60
N HIS A 100 -6.74 -22.52 5.71
CA HIS A 100 -7.96 -22.60 4.88
C HIS A 100 -7.78 -22.00 3.47
N MET A 101 -6.66 -21.30 3.23
CA MET A 101 -6.28 -20.76 1.92
C MET A 101 -5.34 -21.68 1.13
N GLU A 102 -4.91 -22.80 1.72
CA GLU A 102 -4.39 -23.96 0.99
C GLU A 102 -5.57 -24.88 0.62
N LEU A 103 -6.37 -24.48 -0.37
CA LEU A 103 -7.15 -25.43 -1.15
C LEU A 103 -6.45 -25.61 -2.52
N PRO A 104 -6.41 -26.85 -3.04
CA PRO A 104 -5.47 -27.31 -4.07
C PRO A 104 -5.48 -26.52 -5.37
#